data_AF-A0A2H0PA65-F1
#
_entry.id   AF-A0A2H0PA65-F1
#
_cell.length_a   1.000
_cell.length_b   1.000
_cell.length_c   1.000
_cell.angle_alpha   90.00
_cell.angle_beta   90.00
_cell.angle_gamma   90.00
#
_symmetry.space_group_name_H-M   'P 1'
#
loop_
_entity.id
_entity.type
_entity.pdbx_description
1 polymer ?
#
loop_
_entity_poly.entity_id
_entity_poly.type
_entity_poly.pdbx_seq_one_letter_code
_entity_poly.pdbx_strand_id
1 'polypeptide(L)' 'MGIPRSIAAKLAAQTVFGAAKLVLETGKHPAVLKDEVTTPGGTAITAIHVLESKGLRSVLFDGIEAATKRSQELSKLFDA' A
#
# COMPACT_ATOMS: atom_id res chain seq x y z
N MET A 1 -13.60 -15.37 4.52
CA MET A 1 -13.72 -15.41 3.04
C MET A 1 -13.60 -16.81 2.44
N GLY A 2 -13.18 -17.87 3.15
CA GLY A 2 -13.22 -19.26 2.64
C GLY A 2 -12.23 -19.61 1.51
N ILE A 3 -11.40 -18.65 1.08
CA ILE A 3 -10.42 -18.84 0.01
C ILE A 3 -9.22 -19.65 0.54
N PRO A 4 -8.76 -20.71 -0.16
CA PRO A 4 -7.54 -21.42 0.19
C PRO A 4 -6.33 -20.50 0.29
N ARG A 5 -5.46 -20.73 1.27
CA ARG A 5 -4.34 -19.83 1.59
C ARG A 5 -3.42 -19.57 0.39
N SER A 6 -3.12 -20.60 -0.39
CA SER A 6 -2.27 -20.50 -1.58
C SER A 6 -2.87 -19.59 -2.65
N ILE A 7 -4.19 -19.65 -2.85
CA ILE A 7 -4.91 -18.80 -3.79
C ILE A 7 -4.97 -17.37 -3.26
N ALA A 8 -5.31 -17.19 -1.99
CA ALA A 8 -5.37 -15.87 -1.37
C ALA A 8 -4.03 -15.12 -1.48
N ALA A 9 -2.91 -15.80 -1.26
CA ALA A 9 -1.58 -15.20 -1.40
C ALA A 9 -1.28 -14.78 -2.85
N LYS A 10 -1.62 -15.62 -3.84
CA LYS A 10 -1.44 -15.29 -5.27
C LYS A 10 -2.29 -14.09 -5.68
N LEU A 11 -3.56 -14.05 -5.26
CA LEU A 11 -4.45 -12.94 -5.55
C LEU A 11 -3.90 -11.63 -4.96
N ALA A 12 -3.52 -11.65 -3.68
CA ALA A 12 -2.96 -10.47 -3.02
C ALA A 12 -1.68 -9.96 -3.71
N ALA A 13 -0.74 -10.85 -4.01
CA ALA A 13 0.50 -10.49 -4.70
C ALA A 13 0.23 -9.89 -6.09
N GLN A 14 -0.65 -10.52 -6.87
CA GLN A 14 -1.00 -10.04 -8.21
C GLN A 14 -1.73 -8.69 -8.17
N THR A 15 -2.61 -8.47 -7.18
CA THR A 15 -3.29 -7.18 -7.00
C THR A 15 -2.31 -6.06 -6.70
N VAL A 16 -1.35 -6.27 -5.79
CA VAL A 16 -0.32 -5.27 -5.47
C VAL A 16 0.57 -4.99 -6.68
N PHE A 17 1.01 -6.04 -7.38
CA PHE A 17 1.82 -5.91 -8.60
C PHE A 17 1.07 -5.11 -9.68
N GLY A 18 -0.19 -5.46 -9.96
CA GLY A 18 -1.00 -4.78 -10.97
C GLY A 18 -1.22 -3.30 -10.65
N ALA A 19 -1.49 -2.97 -9.38
CA ALA A 19 -1.65 -1.59 -8.94
C ALA A 19 -0.35 -0.78 -9.12
N ALA A 20 0.80 -1.33 -8.70
CA ALA A 20 2.10 -0.68 -8.87
C ALA A 20 2.44 -0.48 -10.35
N LYS A 21 2.22 -1.51 -11.18
CA LYS A 21 2.42 -1.44 -12.62
C LYS A 21 1.57 -0.34 -13.26
N LEU A 22 0.29 -0.24 -12.89
CA LEU A 22 -0.62 0.78 -13.40
C LEU A 22 -0.13 2.20 -13.10
N VAL A 23 0.38 2.45 -11.89
CA VAL A 23 0.97 3.75 -11.52
C VAL A 23 2.17 4.08 -12.41
N LEU A 24 3.09 3.12 -12.58
CA LEU A 24 4.31 3.33 -13.38
C LEU A 24 4.03 3.53 -14.87
N GLU A 25 3.08 2.77 -15.43
CA GLU A 25 2.77 2.84 -16.88
C GLU A 25 1.93 4.06 -17.24
N THR A 26 1.01 4.47 -16.38
CA THR A 26 0.12 5.61 -16.68
C THR A 26 0.70 6.96 -16.27
N GLY A 27 1.62 6.97 -15.29
CA GLY A 27 2.14 8.21 -14.68
C GLY A 27 1.08 9.03 -13.94
N LYS A 28 -0.16 8.53 -13.82
CA LYS A 28 -1.24 9.22 -13.10
C LYS A 28 -0.98 9.20 -11.61
N HIS A 29 -1.44 10.24 -10.93
CA HIS A 29 -1.39 10.29 -9.48
C HIS A 29 -2.19 9.11 -8.87
N PRO A 30 -1.66 8.37 -7.87
CA PRO A 30 -2.35 7.21 -7.30
C PRO A 30 -3.76 7.48 -6.77
N ALA A 31 -4.02 8.69 -6.28
CA ALA A 31 -5.36 9.08 -5.84
C ALA A 31 -6.40 9.04 -6.98
N VAL A 32 -6.00 9.46 -8.20
CA VAL A 32 -6.87 9.43 -9.38
C VAL A 32 -7.15 7.99 -9.80
N LEU A 33 -6.13 7.15 -9.86
CA LEU A 33 -6.29 5.72 -10.20
C LEU A 33 -7.18 4.99 -9.18
N LYS A 34 -7.04 5.33 -7.89
CA LYS A 34 -7.91 4.83 -6.83
C LYS A 34 -9.36 5.28 -7.04
N ASP A 35 -9.59 6.53 -7.43
CA ASP A 35 -10.94 7.04 -7.72
C ASP A 35 -11.58 6.33 -8.93
N GLU A 36 -10.79 6.04 -9.98
CA GLU A 36 -11.23 5.33 -11.19
C GLU A 36 -11.76 3.91 -10.91
N VAL A 37 -11.34 3.27 -9.80
CA VAL A 37 -11.79 1.93 -9.40
C VAL A 37 -12.78 1.94 -8.22
N THR A 38 -13.24 3.13 -7.80
CA THR A 38 -14.25 3.27 -6.76
C THR A 38 -15.56 3.83 -7.31
N THR A 39 -16.64 3.13 -7.05
CA THR A 39 -17.99 3.61 -7.34
C THR A 39 -18.70 4.04 -6.04
N PRO A 40 -19.60 5.05 -6.09
CA PRO A 40 -20.39 5.46 -4.94
C PRO A 40 -21.16 4.28 -4.33
N GLY A 41 -21.02 4.08 -3.01
CA GLY A 41 -21.65 2.96 -2.30
C GLY A 41 -21.08 1.56 -2.61
N GLY A 42 -20.02 1.47 -3.41
CA GLY A 42 -19.41 0.21 -3.81
C GLY A 42 -18.61 -0.48 -2.71
N THR A 43 -18.21 -1.72 -2.99
CA THR A 43 -17.39 -2.53 -2.09
C THR A 43 -15.98 -1.95 -1.90
N ALA A 44 -15.39 -1.42 -2.97
CA ALA A 44 -14.05 -0.82 -2.94
C ALA A 44 -13.98 0.42 -2.03
N ILE A 45 -14.94 1.35 -2.15
CA ILE A 45 -14.95 2.55 -1.31
C ILE A 45 -15.25 2.22 0.16
N THR A 46 -16.07 1.20 0.40
CA THR A 46 -16.33 0.68 1.75
C THR A 46 -15.06 0.12 2.39
N ALA A 47 -14.28 -0.66 1.64
CA ALA A 47 -13.00 -1.18 2.12
C ALA A 47 -12.00 -0.05 2.39
N ILE A 48 -11.87 0.92 1.46
CA ILE A 48 -11.01 2.10 1.63
C ILE A 48 -11.40 2.86 2.88
N HIS A 49 -12.69 3.12 3.12
CA HIS A 49 -13.14 3.81 4.32
C HIS A 49 -12.65 3.14 5.61
N VAL A 50 -12.74 1.81 5.68
CA VAL A 50 -12.22 1.06 6.85
C VAL A 50 -10.70 1.20 6.95
N LEU A 51 -9.95 1.04 5.85
CA LEU A 51 -8.49 1.17 5.84
C LEU A 51 -8.03 2.56 6.33
N GLU A 52 -8.72 3.62 5.88
CA GLU A 52 -8.45 4.98 6.33
C GLU A 52 -8.79 5.19 7.80
N SER A 53 -9.94 4.68 8.27
CA SER A 53 -10.34 4.77 9.68
C SER A 53 -9.36 4.06 10.64
N LYS A 54 -8.60 3.08 10.11
CA LYS A 54 -7.55 2.36 10.85
C LYS A 54 -6.16 2.98 10.69
N GLY A 55 -6.04 4.13 10.00
CA GLY A 55 -4.81 4.89 9.91
C GLY A 55 -3.75 4.28 8.98
N LEU A 56 -4.15 3.49 7.97
CA LEU A 56 -3.20 2.79 7.08
C LEU A 56 -2.10 3.72 6.53
N ARG A 57 -2.46 4.93 6.09
CA ARG A 57 -1.50 5.89 5.55
C ARG A 57 -0.46 6.34 6.58
N SER A 58 -0.90 6.65 7.80
CA SER A 58 0.01 7.03 8.89
C SER A 58 1.00 5.91 9.16
N VAL A 59 0.51 4.68 9.34
CA VAL A 59 1.36 3.53 9.67
C VAL A 59 2.43 3.28 8.60
N LEU A 60 2.10 3.47 7.33
CA LEU A 60 3.09 3.35 6.24
C LEU A 60 4.15 4.44 6.30
N PHE A 61 3.77 5.69 6.55
CA PHE A 61 4.72 6.79 6.69
C PHE A 61 5.62 6.60 7.91
N ASP A 62 5.04 6.27 9.06
CA ASP A 62 5.76 6.03 10.31
C ASP A 62 6.78 4.89 10.15
N GLY A 63 6.40 3.81 9.45
CA GLY A 63 7.28 2.68 9.15
C GLY A 63 8.47 3.07 8.26
N ILE A 64 8.24 3.88 7.23
CA ILE A 64 9.32 4.37 6.35
C ILE A 64 10.25 5.31 7.13
N GLU A 65 9.69 6.23 7.92
CA GLU A 65 10.47 7.14 8.76
C GLU A 65 11.35 6.38 9.75
N ALA A 66 10.79 5.39 10.45
CA ALA A 66 11.53 4.53 11.36
C ALA A 66 12.66 3.78 10.66
N ALA A 67 12.42 3.24 9.46
CA ALA A 67 13.44 2.57 8.66
C ALA A 67 14.56 3.54 8.24
N THR A 68 14.22 4.77 7.82
CA THR A 68 15.19 5.80 7.47
C THR A 68 16.06 6.19 8.67
N LYS A 69 15.45 6.45 9.84
CA LYS A 69 16.19 6.77 11.07
C LYS A 69 17.16 5.65 11.43
N ARG A 70 16.69 4.40 11.39
CA ARG A 70 17.52 3.23 11.67
C ARG A 70 18.69 3.10 10.70
N SER A 71 18.48 3.36 9.41
CA SER A 71 19.55 3.35 8.42
C SER A 71 20.64 4.39 8.72
N GLN A 72 20.26 5.58 9.18
CA GLN A 72 21.21 6.65 9.52
C GLN A 72 22.02 6.31 10.79
N GLU A 73 21.38 5.72 11.80
CA GLU A 73 22.07 5.21 12.99
C GLU A 73 23.13 4.16 12.62
N LEU A 74 22.75 3.21 11.76
CA LEU A 74 23.66 2.17 11.29
C LEU A 74 24.85 2.77 10.52
N SER A 75 24.64 3.72 9.61
CA SER A 75 25.75 4.38 8.89
C SER A 75 26.75 5.00 9.86
N LYS A 76 26.28 5.77 10.85
CA LYS A 76 27.13 6.42 11.84
C LYS A 76 27.95 5.44 12.70
N LEU A 77 27.47 4.22 12.88
CA LEU A 77 28.21 3.15 13.57
C LEU A 77 29.32 2.54 12.72
N PHE A 78 29.21 2.60 11.38
CA PHE A 78 30.22 2.09 10.45
C PHE A 78 31.21 3.18 9.99
N ASP A 79 30.82 4.45 10.09
CA ASP A 79 31.66 5.62 9.77
C ASP A 79 32.54 6.08 10.96
N ALA A 80 32.41 5.45 12.14
CA ALA A 80 33.14 5.72 13.38
C ALA A 80 34.12 4.59 13.73
#